data_AF-A0A943JSD2-F1
#
_entry.id   AF-A0A943JSD2-F1
#
_cell.length_a   1.000
_cell.length_b   1.000
_cell.length_c   1.000
_cell.angle_alpha   90.00
_cell.angle_beta   90.00
_cell.angle_gamma   90.00
#
_symmetry.space_group_name_H-M   'P 1'
#
loop_
_entity.id
_entity.type
_entity.pdbx_description
1 polymer ?
#
loop_
_entity_poly.entity_id
_entity_poly.type
_entity_poly.pdbx_seq_one_letter_code
_entity_poly.pdbx_strand_id
1 'polypeptide(L)'
;MRKKVKATTVPMLVHEIIYTDTQYFSLKKETLCNMVIQGLGFEKLMDIGKDILDKTKSLSFNLNDINTELFPEMLKQSHASTESEFIRQIFFTYINLHPCLRERILHKSMFLEIEQAILNKKKLKIYFNKKVLDIVPIALERNPDTGFNSLKAQVGAEIFLYEMKDIEKILK
;
A
#
# COMPACT_ATOMS: atom_id res chain seq x y z
N MET A 1 -23.56 -7.80 4.51
CA MET A 1 -23.61 -7.02 3.25
C MET A 1 -22.39 -6.11 3.23
N ARG A 2 -21.61 -6.09 2.14
CA ARG A 2 -20.44 -5.22 2.03
C ARG A 2 -20.84 -3.75 2.04
N LYS A 3 -20.14 -2.91 2.82
CA LYS A 3 -20.40 -1.47 2.86
C LYS A 3 -19.88 -0.84 1.57
N LYS A 4 -20.74 -0.08 0.90
CA LYS A 4 -20.32 0.75 -0.24
C LYS A 4 -19.80 2.09 0.28
N VAL A 5 -18.59 2.47 -0.12
CA VAL A 5 -18.11 3.85 0.08
C VAL A 5 -18.97 4.75 -0.81
N LYS A 6 -19.73 5.64 -0.18
CA LYS A 6 -20.57 6.61 -0.89
C LYS A 6 -19.67 7.51 -1.75
N ALA A 7 -20.22 7.93 -2.89
CA ALA A 7 -19.54 8.79 -3.86
C ALA A 7 -18.90 9.99 -3.17
N THR A 8 -17.59 9.91 -2.96
CA THR A 8 -16.81 10.91 -2.23
C THR A 8 -16.04 11.72 -3.24
N THR A 9 -16.33 13.01 -3.34
CA THR A 9 -15.66 13.91 -4.26
C THR A 9 -14.20 14.10 -3.83
N VAL A 10 -13.28 13.79 -4.75
CA VAL A 10 -11.83 13.94 -4.57
C VAL A 10 -11.21 14.61 -5.81
N PRO A 11 -10.06 15.30 -5.68
CA PRO A 11 -9.24 15.75 -6.80
C PRO A 11 -8.92 14.65 -7.81
N MET A 12 -8.71 15.01 -9.08
CA MET A 12 -8.29 14.11 -10.15
C MET A 12 -6.94 13.47 -9.84
N LEU A 13 -6.03 14.19 -9.18
CA LEU A 13 -4.75 13.64 -8.69
C LEU A 13 -4.92 12.34 -7.89
N VAL A 14 -6.00 12.20 -7.10
CA VAL A 14 -6.28 10.95 -6.37
C VAL A 14 -6.55 9.80 -7.32
N HIS A 15 -7.31 10.04 -8.40
CA HIS A 15 -7.59 9.01 -9.40
C HIS A 15 -6.35 8.67 -10.23
N GLU A 16 -5.49 9.65 -10.52
CA GLU A 16 -4.24 9.45 -11.26
C GLU A 16 -3.26 8.57 -10.49
N ILE A 17 -3.01 8.87 -9.20
CA ILE A 17 -2.13 8.04 -8.37
C ILE A 17 -2.73 6.64 -8.16
N ILE A 18 -4.03 6.53 -7.91
CA ILE A 18 -4.71 5.21 -7.85
C ILE A 18 -4.51 4.46 -9.17
N TYR A 19 -4.67 5.12 -10.32
CA TYR A 19 -4.50 4.49 -11.62
C TYR A 19 -3.05 4.01 -11.81
N THR A 20 -2.07 4.88 -11.60
CA THR A 20 -0.64 4.54 -11.69
C THR A 20 -0.29 3.34 -10.83
N ASP A 21 -0.71 3.34 -9.56
CA ASP A 21 -0.41 2.25 -8.64
C ASP A 21 -1.18 0.97 -9.03
N THR A 22 -2.43 1.06 -9.52
CA THR A 22 -3.13 -0.13 -10.05
C THR A 22 -2.40 -0.76 -11.22
N GLN A 23 -1.82 0.04 -12.12
CA GLN A 23 -1.03 -0.49 -13.25
C GLN A 23 0.28 -1.10 -12.75
N TYR A 24 1.01 -0.40 -11.88
CA TYR A 24 2.29 -0.88 -11.35
C TYR A 24 2.15 -2.20 -10.60
N PHE A 25 1.15 -2.32 -9.73
CA PHE A 25 0.91 -3.54 -8.93
C PHE A 25 0.03 -4.57 -9.65
N SER A 26 -0.46 -4.28 -10.87
CA SER A 26 -1.43 -5.13 -11.57
C SER A 26 -2.67 -5.47 -10.72
N LEU A 27 -3.18 -4.49 -9.97
CA LEU A 27 -4.33 -4.63 -9.07
C LEU A 27 -5.59 -4.01 -9.66
N LYS A 28 -6.77 -4.55 -9.31
CA LYS A 28 -8.03 -3.84 -9.55
C LYS A 28 -8.13 -2.63 -8.62
N LYS A 29 -8.75 -1.54 -9.09
CA LYS A 29 -9.01 -0.33 -8.29
C LYS A 29 -9.65 -0.65 -6.94
N GLU A 30 -10.68 -1.49 -6.91
CA GLU A 30 -11.37 -1.85 -5.65
C GLU A 30 -10.42 -2.57 -4.67
N THR A 31 -9.51 -3.41 -5.17
CA THR A 31 -8.49 -4.09 -4.36
C THR A 31 -7.51 -3.08 -3.77
N LEU A 32 -6.93 -2.21 -4.60
CA LEU A 32 -6.00 -1.18 -4.14
C LEU A 32 -6.65 -0.27 -3.10
N CYS A 33 -7.84 0.26 -3.38
CA CYS A 33 -8.56 1.12 -2.44
C CYS A 33 -8.80 0.43 -1.08
N ASN A 34 -9.16 -0.85 -1.07
CA ASN A 34 -9.33 -1.59 0.18
C ASN A 34 -8.01 -1.78 0.93
N MET A 35 -6.90 -2.04 0.24
CA MET A 35 -5.59 -2.14 0.87
C MET A 35 -5.15 -0.79 1.48
N VAL A 36 -5.43 0.32 0.80
CA VAL A 36 -5.17 1.67 1.33
C VAL A 36 -5.98 1.93 2.61
N ILE A 37 -7.29 1.66 2.60
CA ILE A 37 -8.14 1.77 3.80
C ILE A 37 -7.60 0.90 4.94
N GLN A 38 -7.24 -0.35 4.64
CA GLN A 38 -6.73 -1.28 5.63
C GLN A 38 -5.39 -0.83 6.23
N GLY A 39 -4.50 -0.28 5.41
CA GLY A 39 -3.18 0.15 5.82
C GLY A 39 -3.14 1.49 6.57
N LEU A 40 -4.13 2.37 6.33
CA LEU A 40 -4.17 3.73 6.91
C LEU A 40 -5.34 3.98 7.87
N GLY A 41 -6.35 3.11 7.91
CA GLY A 41 -7.61 3.37 8.62
C GLY A 41 -7.49 3.59 10.13
N PHE A 42 -6.40 3.13 10.74
CA PHE A 42 -6.07 3.37 12.16
C PHE A 42 -4.83 4.25 12.37
N GLU A 43 -4.23 4.74 11.28
CA GLU A 43 -3.02 5.56 11.34
C GLU A 43 -3.39 7.05 11.50
N LYS A 44 -2.42 7.87 11.91
CA LYS A 44 -2.60 9.32 11.95
C LYS A 44 -2.61 9.87 10.52
N LEU A 45 -3.75 10.41 10.10
CA LEU A 45 -3.93 10.95 8.76
C LEU A 45 -3.34 12.36 8.63
N MET A 46 -2.81 12.66 7.45
CA MET A 46 -2.33 13.98 7.07
C MET A 46 -3.49 14.88 6.70
N ASP A 47 -3.37 16.17 7.03
CA ASP A 47 -4.34 17.19 6.63
C ASP A 47 -3.92 18.01 5.40
N ILE A 48 -2.94 17.50 4.65
CA ILE A 48 -2.35 18.18 3.51
C ILE A 48 -3.13 17.83 2.23
N GLY A 49 -3.45 18.85 1.44
CA GLY A 49 -4.07 18.68 0.13
C GLY A 49 -5.59 18.86 0.09
N LYS A 50 -6.21 19.26 1.20
CA LYS A 50 -7.64 19.64 1.24
C LYS A 50 -7.97 20.79 0.28
N ASP A 51 -7.04 21.73 0.11
CA ASP A 51 -7.23 22.95 -0.68
C ASP A 51 -6.61 22.86 -2.09
N ILE A 52 -6.33 21.64 -2.58
CA ILE A 52 -5.83 21.46 -3.94
C ILE A 52 -6.88 21.97 -4.94
N LEU A 53 -6.48 22.97 -5.73
CA LEU A 53 -7.27 23.50 -6.83
C LEU A 53 -7.11 22.60 -8.06
N ASP A 54 -7.89 21.52 -8.10
CA ASP A 54 -7.92 20.55 -9.18
C ASP A 54 -9.37 20.23 -9.57
N LYS A 55 -9.56 19.71 -10.79
CA LYS A 55 -10.84 19.12 -11.18
C LYS A 55 -11.17 17.99 -10.21
N THR A 56 -12.44 17.87 -9.84
CA THR A 56 -12.87 16.85 -8.88
C THR A 56 -13.74 15.79 -9.54
N LYS A 57 -13.61 14.54 -9.09
CA LYS A 57 -14.43 13.41 -9.53
C LYS A 57 -14.78 12.51 -8.35
N SER A 58 -16.00 11.94 -8.36
CA SER A 58 -16.43 11.02 -7.32
C SER A 58 -15.62 9.73 -7.31
N LEU A 59 -15.12 9.36 -6.13
CA LEU A 59 -14.54 8.06 -5.81
C LEU A 59 -15.61 7.18 -5.15
N SER A 60 -15.84 5.99 -5.73
CA SER A 60 -16.82 5.01 -5.26
C SER A 60 -16.25 3.60 -5.45
N PHE A 61 -16.39 2.76 -4.43
CA PHE A 61 -15.98 1.34 -4.44
C PHE A 61 -16.66 0.60 -3.27
N ASN A 62 -16.66 -0.73 -3.29
CA ASN A 62 -17.15 -1.51 -2.15
C ASN A 62 -15.99 -1.86 -1.21
N LEU A 63 -16.22 -1.73 0.10
CA LEU A 63 -15.32 -2.28 1.10
C LEU A 63 -15.37 -3.82 1.05
N ASN A 64 -14.23 -4.46 1.27
CA ASN A 64 -14.19 -5.89 1.55
C ASN A 64 -14.83 -6.17 2.93
N ASP A 65 -14.98 -7.44 3.27
CA ASP A 65 -15.73 -7.83 4.48
C ASP A 65 -15.03 -7.34 5.76
N ILE A 66 -13.70 -7.45 5.84
CA ILE A 66 -12.89 -6.99 6.98
C ILE A 66 -12.98 -5.46 7.15
N ASN A 67 -12.77 -4.69 6.08
CA ASN A 67 -12.87 -3.24 6.11
C ASN A 67 -14.29 -2.79 6.40
N THR A 68 -15.31 -3.52 5.92
CA THR A 68 -16.72 -3.23 6.25
C THR A 68 -16.95 -3.32 7.76
N GLU A 69 -16.42 -4.36 8.40
CA GLU A 69 -16.54 -4.60 9.83
C GLU A 69 -15.77 -3.56 10.65
N LEU A 70 -14.53 -3.24 10.26
CA LEU A 70 -13.65 -2.33 11.01
C LEU A 70 -13.92 -0.84 10.76
N PHE A 71 -14.63 -0.48 9.68
CA PHE A 71 -14.85 0.92 9.28
C PHE A 71 -15.40 1.83 10.39
N PRO A 72 -16.39 1.42 11.21
CA PRO A 72 -16.92 2.27 12.26
C PRO A 72 -15.87 2.65 13.32
N GLU A 73 -15.01 1.71 13.71
CA GLU A 73 -13.94 1.96 14.69
C GLU A 73 -12.84 2.83 14.08
N MET A 74 -12.46 2.58 12.82
CA MET A 74 -11.54 3.42 12.07
C MET A 74 -12.02 4.88 12.01
N LEU A 75 -13.30 5.10 11.65
CA LEU A 75 -13.91 6.43 11.60
C LEU A 75 -13.92 7.10 12.98
N LYS A 76 -14.32 6.36 14.02
CA LYS A 76 -14.36 6.87 15.41
C LYS A 76 -12.98 7.34 15.89
N GLN A 77 -11.93 6.60 15.57
CA GLN A 77 -10.55 6.95 15.94
C GLN A 77 -10.00 8.12 15.13
N SER A 78 -10.47 8.32 13.89
CA SER A 78 -9.99 9.41 13.03
C SER A 78 -10.39 10.81 13.49
N HIS A 79 -11.41 10.92 14.35
CA HIS A 79 -12.08 12.18 14.72
C HIS A 79 -12.69 12.96 13.54
N ALA A 80 -12.81 12.36 12.36
CA ALA A 80 -13.51 12.97 11.23
C ALA A 80 -15.01 13.09 11.50
N SER A 81 -15.62 14.18 11.05
CA SER A 81 -17.05 14.45 11.30
C SER A 81 -17.97 13.61 10.41
N THR A 82 -17.46 13.17 9.25
CA THR A 82 -18.24 12.41 8.26
C THR A 82 -17.41 11.32 7.60
N GLU A 83 -18.08 10.27 7.10
CA GLU A 83 -17.41 9.21 6.33
C GLU A 83 -16.67 9.75 5.11
N SER A 84 -17.25 10.71 4.38
CA SER A 84 -16.61 11.30 3.21
C SER A 84 -15.37 12.11 3.57
N GLU A 85 -15.36 12.79 4.71
CA GLU A 85 -14.17 13.47 5.22
C GLU A 85 -13.07 12.46 5.55
N PHE A 86 -13.40 11.40 6.29
CA PHE A 86 -12.46 10.35 6.64
C PHE A 86 -11.83 9.69 5.40
N ILE A 87 -12.65 9.31 4.42
CA ILE A 87 -12.18 8.75 3.15
C ILE A 87 -11.24 9.73 2.43
N ARG A 88 -11.60 11.02 2.36
CA ARG A 88 -10.71 12.04 1.76
C ARG A 88 -9.36 12.10 2.47
N GLN A 89 -9.35 12.15 3.79
CA GLN A 89 -8.12 12.21 4.59
C GLN A 89 -7.24 10.97 4.36
N ILE A 90 -7.83 9.77 4.27
CA ILE A 90 -7.08 8.54 3.95
C ILE A 90 -6.40 8.68 2.59
N PHE A 91 -7.16 9.02 1.54
CA PHE A 91 -6.59 9.06 0.19
C PHE A 91 -5.64 10.24 -0.01
N PHE A 92 -5.84 11.37 0.66
CA PHE A 92 -4.86 12.47 0.70
C PHE A 92 -3.57 12.06 1.40
N THR A 93 -3.67 11.36 2.52
CA THR A 93 -2.48 10.78 3.16
C THR A 93 -1.77 9.86 2.18
N TYR A 94 -2.49 8.94 1.53
CA TYR A 94 -1.92 8.00 0.58
C TYR A 94 -1.18 8.68 -0.59
N ILE A 95 -1.83 9.63 -1.28
CA ILE A 95 -1.22 10.24 -2.47
C ILE A 95 -0.02 11.15 -2.17
N ASN A 96 0.05 11.70 -0.96
CA ASN A 96 1.18 12.53 -0.54
C ASN A 96 2.41 11.70 -0.09
N LEU A 97 2.28 10.38 -0.01
CA LEU A 97 3.41 9.51 0.30
C LEU A 97 4.23 9.21 -0.95
N HIS A 98 5.55 9.18 -0.78
CA HIS A 98 6.49 8.70 -1.80
C HIS A 98 6.12 7.25 -2.22
N PRO A 99 6.30 6.85 -3.50
CA PRO A 99 5.95 5.51 -3.99
C PRO A 99 6.42 4.35 -3.09
N CYS A 100 7.68 4.38 -2.63
CA CYS A 100 8.20 3.38 -1.69
C CYS A 100 7.39 3.26 -0.38
N LEU A 101 6.84 4.36 0.15
CA LEU A 101 6.02 4.33 1.36
C LEU A 101 4.61 3.81 1.08
N ARG A 102 4.05 4.13 -0.09
CA ARG A 102 2.75 3.58 -0.53
C ARG A 102 2.81 2.07 -0.62
N GLU A 103 3.83 1.51 -1.27
CA GLU A 103 4.04 0.05 -1.36
C GLU A 103 4.20 -0.61 0.02
N ARG A 104 4.92 0.04 0.95
CA ARG A 104 5.07 -0.44 2.33
C ARG A 104 3.73 -0.50 3.08
N ILE A 105 2.84 0.45 2.86
CA ILE A 105 1.49 0.43 3.45
C ILE A 105 0.67 -0.73 2.86
N LEU A 106 0.72 -0.88 1.54
CA LEU A 106 -0.04 -1.91 0.82
C LEU A 106 0.39 -3.33 1.21
N HIS A 107 1.69 -3.55 1.46
CA HIS A 107 2.27 -4.86 1.74
C HIS A 107 2.94 -4.93 3.14
N LYS A 108 2.36 -4.23 4.13
CA LYS A 108 2.94 -4.02 5.48
C LYS A 108 3.51 -5.28 6.13
N SER A 109 2.78 -6.40 6.08
CA SER A 109 3.23 -7.67 6.68
C SER A 109 4.50 -8.22 6.03
N MET A 110 4.59 -8.20 4.69
CA MET A 110 5.74 -8.68 3.95
C MET A 110 6.98 -7.84 4.23
N PHE A 111 6.83 -6.51 4.25
CA PHE A 111 7.93 -5.61 4.60
C PHE A 111 8.43 -5.82 6.02
N LEU A 112 7.53 -5.95 6.99
CA LEU A 112 7.92 -6.23 8.39
C LEU A 112 8.70 -7.54 8.50
N GLU A 113 8.30 -8.59 7.79
CA GLU A 113 8.99 -9.87 7.81
C GLU A 113 10.40 -9.78 7.18
N ILE A 114 10.54 -9.09 6.05
CA ILE A 114 11.84 -8.84 5.41
C ILE A 114 12.75 -7.98 6.29
N GLU A 115 12.25 -6.89 6.84
CA GLU A 115 13.02 -5.99 7.70
C GLU A 115 13.52 -6.74 8.94
N GLN A 116 12.67 -7.57 9.57
CA GLN A 116 13.08 -8.43 10.67
C GLN A 116 14.15 -9.45 10.24
N ALA A 117 14.04 -10.04 9.06
CA ALA A 117 15.05 -10.97 8.56
C ALA A 117 16.40 -10.27 8.31
N ILE A 118 16.40 -9.06 7.74
CA ILE A 118 17.59 -8.24 7.54
C ILE A 118 18.25 -7.93 8.88
N LEU A 119 17.49 -7.38 9.85
CA LEU A 119 17.99 -7.01 11.17
C LEU A 119 18.61 -8.20 11.91
N ASN A 120 17.96 -9.37 11.81
CA ASN A 120 18.41 -10.59 12.49
C ASN A 120 19.39 -11.43 11.65
N LYS A 121 19.77 -10.97 10.45
CA LYS A 121 20.62 -11.70 9.49
C LYS A 121 20.12 -13.12 9.21
N LYS A 122 18.81 -13.29 9.14
CA LYS A 122 18.14 -14.59 8.90
C LYS A 122 17.88 -14.79 7.42
N LYS A 123 18.05 -16.03 6.95
CA LYS A 123 17.64 -16.44 5.61
C LYS A 123 16.12 -16.38 5.49
N LEU A 124 15.64 -16.06 4.30
CA LEU A 124 14.23 -16.15 3.93
C LEU A 124 14.07 -17.12 2.77
N LYS A 125 12.89 -17.74 2.71
CA LYS A 125 12.44 -18.46 1.53
C LYS A 125 11.34 -17.63 0.88
N ILE A 126 11.57 -17.18 -0.35
CA ILE A 126 10.59 -16.37 -1.09
C ILE A 126 10.03 -17.14 -2.27
N TYR A 127 8.78 -16.86 -2.61
CA TYR A 127 8.17 -17.27 -3.87
C TYR A 127 8.21 -16.09 -4.83
N PHE A 128 9.01 -16.21 -5.88
CA PHE A 128 9.30 -15.17 -6.86
C PHE A 128 9.29 -15.76 -8.27
N ASN A 129 8.54 -15.15 -9.19
CA ASN A 129 8.40 -15.63 -10.57
C ASN A 129 8.09 -17.13 -10.66
N LYS A 130 7.11 -17.58 -9.86
CA LYS A 130 6.72 -18.99 -9.75
C LYS A 130 7.82 -19.97 -9.30
N LYS A 131 8.88 -19.47 -8.67
CA LYS A 131 9.99 -20.27 -8.14
C LYS A 131 10.19 -19.99 -6.67
N VAL A 132 10.64 -21.02 -5.96
CA VAL A 132 11.04 -20.91 -4.56
C VAL A 132 12.54 -20.62 -4.51
N LEU A 133 12.93 -19.54 -3.85
CA LEU A 133 14.32 -19.13 -3.69
C LEU A 133 14.66 -19.03 -2.21
N ASP A 134 15.79 -19.62 -1.81
CA ASP A 134 16.41 -19.39 -0.52
C ASP A 134 17.38 -18.22 -0.63
N ILE A 135 17.12 -17.14 0.11
CA ILE A 135 17.83 -15.88 0.00
C ILE A 135 18.39 -15.45 1.36
N VAL A 136 19.48 -14.68 1.34
CA VAL A 136 19.92 -13.87 2.48
C VAL A 136 19.55 -12.41 2.18
N PRO A 137 18.51 -11.83 2.79
CA PRO A 137 18.14 -10.45 2.54
C PRO A 137 19.19 -9.51 3.16
N ILE A 138 19.58 -8.47 2.41
CA ILE A 138 20.67 -7.54 2.78
C ILE A 138 20.10 -6.16 3.11
N ALA A 139 19.29 -5.59 2.20
CA ALA A 139 18.75 -4.25 2.34
C ALA A 139 17.48 -4.07 1.48
N LEU A 140 16.66 -3.09 1.85
CA LEU A 140 15.63 -2.53 0.98
C LEU A 140 16.18 -1.25 0.35
N GLU A 141 16.26 -1.24 -0.96
CA GLU A 141 16.73 -0.11 -1.76
C GLU A 141 15.54 0.47 -2.54
N ARG A 142 15.67 1.71 -3.04
CA ARG A 142 14.65 2.35 -3.88
C ARG A 142 15.06 2.18 -5.34
N ASN A 143 14.16 1.69 -6.17
CA ASN A 143 14.35 1.72 -7.60
C ASN A 143 14.34 3.19 -8.07
N PRO A 144 15.41 3.70 -8.71
CA PRO A 144 15.51 5.11 -9.11
C PRO A 144 14.52 5.49 -10.22
N ASP A 145 14.10 4.53 -11.04
CA ASP A 145 13.20 4.77 -12.18
C ASP A 145 11.74 4.81 -11.74
N THR A 146 11.35 3.92 -10.83
CA THR A 146 9.94 3.78 -10.40
C THR A 146 9.65 4.42 -9.03
N GLY A 147 10.68 4.65 -8.22
CA GLY A 147 10.58 5.15 -6.85
C GLY A 147 10.09 4.12 -5.82
N PHE A 148 9.73 2.91 -6.25
CA PHE A 148 9.27 1.80 -5.41
C PHE A 148 10.44 1.01 -4.80
N ASN A 149 10.15 0.03 -3.95
CA ASN A 149 11.18 -0.71 -3.23
C ASN A 149 11.67 -1.92 -4.01
N SER A 150 12.95 -2.21 -3.84
CA SER A 150 13.56 -3.46 -4.25
C SER A 150 14.31 -4.09 -3.09
N LEU A 151 14.20 -5.41 -2.96
CA LEU A 151 14.95 -6.21 -2.01
C LEU A 151 16.28 -6.62 -2.61
N LYS A 152 17.36 -6.11 -2.03
CA LYS A 152 18.71 -6.61 -2.27
C LYS A 152 18.94 -7.87 -1.46
N ALA A 153 19.25 -8.97 -2.12
CA ALA A 153 19.46 -10.24 -1.46
C ALA A 153 20.54 -11.09 -2.14
N GLN A 154 21.24 -11.89 -1.34
CA GLN A 154 22.22 -12.86 -1.83
C GLN A 154 21.55 -14.21 -2.08
N VAL A 155 21.86 -14.81 -3.24
CA VAL A 155 21.47 -16.18 -3.60
C VAL A 155 22.72 -16.92 -4.06
N GLY A 156 23.15 -17.92 -3.28
CA GLY A 156 24.45 -18.56 -3.49
C GLY A 156 25.60 -17.56 -3.34
N ALA A 157 26.40 -17.39 -4.39
CA ALA A 157 27.54 -16.46 -4.42
C ALA A 157 27.19 -15.09 -5.02
N GLU A 158 25.99 -14.92 -5.55
CA GLU A 158 25.59 -13.73 -6.31
C GLU A 158 24.62 -12.85 -5.50
N ILE A 159 24.62 -11.55 -5.79
CA ILE A 159 23.69 -10.57 -5.20
C ILE A 159 22.73 -10.11 -6.29
N PHE A 160 21.45 -10.15 -5.98
CA PHE A 160 20.37 -9.74 -6.86
C PHE A 160 19.55 -8.62 -6.23
N LEU A 161 18.86 -7.88 -7.08
CA LEU A 161 17.88 -6.87 -6.71
C LEU A 161 16.51 -7.32 -7.23
N TYR A 162 15.60 -7.62 -6.33
CA TYR A 162 14.24 -8.07 -6.64
C TYR A 162 13.25 -6.93 -6.39
N GLU A 163 12.46 -6.53 -7.39
CA GLU A 163 11.38 -5.58 -7.13
C GLU A 163 10.36 -6.19 -6.16
N MET A 164 9.96 -5.42 -5.15
CA MET A 164 9.09 -5.92 -4.10
C MET A 164 7.73 -6.38 -4.63
N LYS A 165 7.18 -5.69 -5.63
CA LYS A 165 5.94 -6.09 -6.32
C LYS A 165 5.97 -7.50 -6.94
N ASP A 166 7.15 -8.01 -7.27
CA ASP A 166 7.31 -9.30 -7.96
C ASP A 166 7.54 -10.46 -6.96
N ILE A 167 7.72 -10.16 -5.67
CA ILE A 167 7.77 -11.16 -4.60
C ILE A 167 6.34 -11.52 -4.22
N GLU A 168 5.90 -12.70 -4.63
CA GLU A 168 4.52 -13.15 -4.47
C GLU A 168 4.20 -13.50 -3.01
N LYS A 169 5.17 -14.12 -2.30
CA LYS A 169 4.98 -14.57 -0.92
C LYS A 169 6.30 -14.86 -0.21
N ILE A 170 6.34 -14.67 1.11
CA ILE A 170 7.39 -15.23 1.99
C ILE A 170 6.89 -16.55 2.57
N LEU A 171 7.71 -17.61 2.42
CA LEU A 171 7.40 -18.96 2.86
C LEU A 171 8.03 -19.21 4.24
N LYS A 172 7.24 -19.75 5.16
CA LYS A 172 7.68 -20.16 6.50
C LYS A 172 8.28 -21.55 6.49
#